data_AF-A0A7Y3HX28-F1
#
_entry.id   AF-A0A7Y3HX28-F1
#
_cell.length_a   1.000
_cell.length_b   1.000
_cell.length_c   1.000
_cell.angle_alpha   90.00
_cell.angle_beta   90.00
_cell.angle_gamma   90.00
#
_symmetry.space_group_name_H-M   'P 1'
#
loop_
_entity.id
_entity.type
_entity.pdbx_description
1 polymer ?
#
loop_
_entity_poly.entity_id
_entity_poly.type
_entity_poly.pdbx_seq_one_letter_code
_entity_poly.pdbx_strand_id
1 'polypeptide(L)'
;MKKTKKNTVALFVILIAITISFTACSKDENNNPDPNANNGTSAERVINTAQSGTWRISYFWDTDTDETSNFDGYVFTFNSDGTLVASKGNT
;
A
#
# COMPACT_ATOMS: atom_id res chain seq x y z
N MET A 1 -29.53 -50.15 8.65
CA MET A 1 -28.58 -49.22 9.29
C MET A 1 -27.43 -48.87 8.31
N LYS A 2 -27.56 -47.79 7.51
CA LYS A 2 -26.48 -47.34 6.57
C LYS A 2 -26.27 -45.81 6.56
N LYS A 3 -26.96 -45.05 7.42
CA LYS A 3 -26.95 -43.57 7.41
C LYS A 3 -25.72 -42.95 8.09
N THR A 4 -25.07 -43.64 9.03
CA THR A 4 -23.92 -43.10 9.78
C THR A 4 -22.66 -42.98 8.93
N LYS A 5 -22.29 -44.01 8.15
CA LYS A 5 -21.05 -43.99 7.33
C LYS A 5 -21.04 -42.91 6.25
N LYS A 6 -22.20 -42.63 5.61
CA LYS A 6 -22.30 -41.57 4.58
C LYS A 6 -22.15 -40.17 5.17
N ASN A 7 -22.70 -39.93 6.36
CA ASN A 7 -22.59 -38.64 7.04
C ASN A 7 -21.17 -38.43 7.60
N THR A 8 -20.50 -39.47 8.08
CA THR A 8 -19.10 -39.39 8.51
C THR A 8 -18.17 -39.14 7.31
N VAL A 9 -18.37 -39.82 6.17
CA VAL A 9 -17.60 -39.56 4.94
C VAL A 9 -17.85 -38.15 4.42
N ALA A 10 -19.10 -37.66 4.44
CA ALA A 10 -19.41 -36.28 4.06
C ALA A 10 -18.74 -35.25 5.00
N LEU A 11 -18.69 -35.51 6.31
CA LEU A 11 -17.98 -34.67 7.28
C LEU A 11 -16.47 -34.62 7.03
N PHE A 12 -15.85 -35.76 6.70
CA PHE A 12 -14.42 -35.80 6.35
C PHE A 12 -14.11 -35.06 5.04
N VAL A 13 -14.99 -35.16 4.03
CA VAL A 13 -14.82 -34.43 2.76
C VAL A 13 -14.96 -32.92 2.94
N ILE A 14 -15.90 -32.48 3.78
CA ILE A 14 -16.08 -31.05 4.11
C ILE A 14 -14.86 -30.50 4.88
N LEU A 15 -14.31 -31.27 5.82
CA LEU A 15 -13.12 -30.87 6.57
C LEU A 15 -11.89 -30.70 5.66
N ILE A 16 -11.70 -31.60 4.68
CA ILE A 16 -10.62 -31.51 3.68
C ILE A 16 -10.83 -30.32 2.73
N ALA A 17 -12.07 -30.01 2.35
CA ALA A 17 -12.38 -28.84 1.51
C ALA A 17 -12.10 -27.52 2.24
N ILE A 18 -12.33 -27.46 3.56
CA ILE A 18 -12.09 -26.26 4.39
C ILE A 18 -10.59 -25.98 4.54
N THR A 19 -9.73 -27.01 4.62
CA THR A 19 -8.27 -26.81 4.73
C THR A 19 -7.63 -26.33 3.43
N ILE A 20 -8.19 -26.70 2.28
CA ILE A 20 -7.71 -26.25 0.95
C ILE A 20 -7.99 -24.75 0.73
N SER A 21 -9.03 -24.18 1.36
CA SER A 21 -9.36 -22.76 1.25
C SER A 21 -8.40 -21.81 1.99
N PHE A 22 -7.62 -22.30 2.96
CA PHE A 22 -6.66 -21.46 3.70
C PHE A 22 -5.27 -21.36 3.04
N THR A 23 -5.00 -22.12 1.98
CA THR A 23 -3.67 -22.17 1.31
C THR A 23 -3.65 -21.52 -0.08
N ALA A 24 -4.75 -20.89 -0.53
CA ALA A 24 -4.80 -20.15 -1.80
C ALA A 24 -4.18 -18.74 -1.73
N CYS A 25 -3.25 -18.50 -0.79
CA CYS A 25 -2.37 -17.34 -0.80
C CYS A 25 -0.92 -17.85 -0.92
N SER A 26 -0.59 -18.36 -2.11
CA SER A 26 0.79 -18.54 -2.53
C SER A 26 1.36 -17.15 -2.80
N LYS A 27 2.24 -16.65 -1.93
CA LYS A 27 3.11 -15.54 -2.32
C LYS A 27 4.09 -16.12 -3.33
N ASP A 28 4.02 -15.66 -4.57
CA ASP A 28 4.98 -16.01 -5.61
C ASP A 28 6.33 -15.37 -5.25
N GLU A 29 7.24 -16.15 -4.68
CA GLU A 29 8.60 -15.70 -4.36
C GLU A 29 9.52 -15.93 -5.56
N ASN A 30 9.49 -14.99 -6.51
CA ASN A 30 10.50 -14.92 -7.56
C ASN A 30 11.80 -14.33 -6.99
N ASN A 31 12.69 -15.22 -6.55
CA ASN A 31 14.08 -14.91 -6.19
C ASN A 31 14.89 -14.56 -7.45
N ASN A 32 14.68 -13.36 -7.99
CA ASN A 32 15.69 -12.68 -8.78
C ASN A 32 15.97 -11.34 -8.10
N PRO A 33 17.15 -11.13 -7.51
CA PRO A 33 17.51 -9.83 -6.96
C PRO A 33 17.82 -8.90 -8.13
N ASP A 34 16.76 -8.43 -8.81
CA ASP A 34 16.86 -7.20 -9.58
C ASP A 34 16.98 -6.06 -8.55
N PRO A 35 18.10 -5.31 -8.53
CA PRO A 35 18.27 -4.16 -7.63
C PRO A 35 17.24 -3.04 -7.89
N ASN A 36 16.39 -3.16 -8.91
CA ASN A 36 15.29 -2.28 -9.25
C ASN A 36 13.90 -2.98 -9.29
N ALA A 37 13.79 -4.21 -8.77
CA ALA A 37 12.49 -4.87 -8.62
C ALA A 37 11.69 -4.22 -7.48
N ASN A 38 10.92 -3.20 -7.85
CA ASN A 38 9.90 -2.59 -7.00
C ASN A 38 8.73 -3.58 -6.80
N ASN A 39 8.92 -4.57 -5.94
CA ASN A 39 8.00 -5.68 -5.68
C ASN A 39 6.80 -5.29 -4.77
N GLY A 40 6.50 -3.99 -4.68
CA GLY A 40 5.43 -3.41 -3.87
C GLY A 40 4.21 -3.03 -4.72
N THR A 41 3.04 -2.93 -4.08
CA THR A 41 1.84 -2.40 -4.75
C THR A 41 2.08 -0.98 -5.27
N SER A 42 1.24 -0.50 -6.20
CA SER A 42 1.28 0.91 -6.62
C SER A 42 1.15 1.87 -5.44
N ALA A 43 0.31 1.54 -4.45
CA ALA A 43 0.15 2.32 -3.23
C ALA A 43 1.46 2.39 -2.41
N GLU A 44 2.14 1.26 -2.24
CA GLU A 44 3.41 1.18 -1.52
C GLU A 44 4.48 2.07 -2.15
N ARG A 45 4.55 2.11 -3.49
CA ARG A 45 5.48 2.98 -4.20
C ARG A 45 5.20 4.47 -4.00
N VAL A 46 3.92 4.87 -3.97
CA VAL A 46 3.54 6.26 -3.71
C VAL A 46 3.93 6.66 -2.29
N ILE A 47 3.67 5.80 -1.31
CA ILE A 47 4.03 6.05 0.10
C ILE A 47 5.54 6.23 0.22
N ASN A 48 6.33 5.29 -0.31
CA ASN A 48 7.79 5.36 -0.26
C ASN A 48 8.33 6.61 -0.96
N THR A 49 7.75 6.99 -2.10
CA THR A 49 8.15 8.22 -2.81
C THR A 49 7.82 9.46 -1.99
N ALA A 50 6.60 9.57 -1.48
CA ALA A 50 6.13 10.72 -0.71
C ALA A 50 6.95 10.91 0.58
N GLN A 51 7.31 9.82 1.26
CA GLN A 51 8.06 9.83 2.52
C GLN A 51 9.59 9.90 2.34
N SER A 52 10.12 9.74 1.11
CA SER A 52 11.57 9.75 0.85
C SER A 52 12.27 11.09 1.10
N GLY A 53 11.50 12.17 1.27
CA GLY A 53 12.05 13.49 1.50
C GLY A 53 10.97 14.55 1.70
N THR A 54 11.40 15.80 1.54
CA THR A 54 10.51 16.97 1.67
C THR A 54 10.11 17.51 0.31
N TRP A 55 8.90 18.04 0.22
CA TRP A 55 8.31 18.56 -1.01
C TRP A 55 8.14 20.08 -0.94
N ARG A 56 8.14 20.70 -2.12
CA ARG A 56 7.84 22.13 -2.33
C ARG A 56 6.82 22.23 -3.46
N ILE A 57 5.96 23.25 -3.39
CA ILE A 57 5.06 23.55 -4.52
C ILE A 57 5.89 24.16 -5.63
N SER A 58 5.92 23.52 -6.80
CA SER A 58 6.59 24.03 -7.99
C SER A 58 5.70 24.93 -8.83
N TYR A 59 4.38 24.71 -8.76
CA TYR A 59 3.39 25.47 -9.51
C TYR A 59 2.01 25.30 -8.86
N PHE A 60 1.27 26.41 -8.72
CA PHE A 60 -0.12 26.40 -8.29
C PHE A 60 -0.90 27.50 -9.04
N TRP A 61 -1.76 27.07 -9.95
CA TRP A 61 -2.66 27.94 -10.69
C TRP A 61 -4.06 27.85 -10.09
N ASP A 62 -4.58 28.96 -9.58
CA ASP A 62 -5.97 29.05 -9.15
C ASP A 62 -6.75 29.91 -10.13
N THR A 63 -7.68 29.28 -10.84
CA THR A 63 -8.65 29.89 -11.77
C THR A 63 -8.02 30.77 -12.85
N ASP A 64 -7.67 32.00 -12.52
CA ASP A 64 -7.14 33.04 -13.40
C ASP A 64 -5.77 33.56 -12.99
N THR A 65 -5.19 33.03 -11.91
CA THR A 65 -3.99 33.59 -11.28
C THR A 65 -2.96 32.51 -10.92
N ASP A 66 -1.69 32.78 -11.21
CA ASP A 66 -0.57 32.01 -10.65
C ASP A 66 -0.36 32.42 -9.19
N GLU A 67 -0.67 31.50 -8.29
CA GLU A 67 -0.56 31.67 -6.85
C GLU A 67 0.66 30.91 -6.27
N THR A 68 1.59 30.45 -7.11
CA THR A 68 2.76 29.65 -6.67
C THR A 68 3.55 30.35 -5.57
N SER A 69 3.70 31.67 -5.63
CA SER A 69 4.44 32.47 -4.63
C SER A 69 3.82 32.46 -3.24
N ASN A 70 2.53 32.13 -3.10
CA ASN A 70 1.87 32.01 -1.79
C ASN A 70 2.51 30.89 -0.94
N PHE A 71 3.18 29.94 -1.58
CA PHE A 71 3.86 28.81 -0.95
C PHE A 71 5.36 29.02 -0.77
N ASP A 72 5.88 30.22 -1.05
CA ASP A 72 7.30 30.52 -0.87
C ASP A 72 7.73 30.34 0.60
N GLY A 73 8.82 29.59 0.78
CA GLY A 73 9.37 29.26 2.09
C GLY A 73 8.68 28.09 2.81
N TYR A 74 7.59 27.53 2.25
CA TYR A 74 6.99 26.31 2.79
C TYR A 74 7.74 25.05 2.35
N VAL A 75 7.79 24.08 3.27
CA VAL A 75 8.32 22.73 3.09
C VAL A 75 7.28 21.74 3.60
N PHE A 76 6.95 20.75 2.79
CA PHE A 76 5.93 19.73 3.05
C PHE A 76 6.59 18.38 3.34
N THR A 77 6.17 17.71 4.41
CA THR A 77 6.70 16.41 4.83
C THR A 77 5.56 15.42 5.05
N PHE A 78 5.62 14.27 4.38
CA PHE A 78 4.75 13.14 4.64
C PHE A 78 5.42 12.24 5.69
N ASN A 79 4.78 12.10 6.85
CA ASN A 79 5.31 11.31 7.96
C ASN A 79 4.81 9.86 7.89
N SER A 80 5.51 8.97 8.59
CA SER A 80 5.15 7.54 8.69
C SER A 80 3.85 7.29 9.47
N ASP A 81 3.42 8.25 10.29
CA ASP A 81 2.15 8.20 11.02
C ASP A 81 0.94 8.60 10.15
N GLY A 82 1.17 8.90 8.87
CA GLY A 82 0.15 9.31 7.91
C GLY A 82 -0.16 10.81 7.92
N THR A 83 0.54 11.61 8.73
CA THR A 83 0.35 13.07 8.74
C THR A 83 1.11 13.76 7.61
N LEU A 84 0.55 14.86 7.11
CA LEU A 84 1.23 15.81 6.23
C LEU A 84 1.45 17.11 7.00
N VAL A 85 2.72 17.48 7.17
CA VAL A 85 3.09 18.72 7.86
C VAL A 85 3.64 19.71 6.84
N ALA A 86 3.13 20.93 6.87
CA ALA A 86 3.71 22.07 6.18
C ALA A 86 4.39 22.98 7.21
N SER A 87 5.68 23.26 6.98
CA SER A 87 6.47 24.16 7.83
C SER A 87 7.01 25.31 6.99
N LYS A 88 6.93 26.54 7.50
CA LYS A 88 7.55 27.71 6.87
C LYS A 88 8.79 28.06 7.65
N GLY A 89 9.95 27.98 7.00
CA GLY A 89 11.19 28.47 7.60
C GLY A 89 11.16 30.00 7.66
N ASN A 90 11.22 30.58 8.86
CA ASN A 90 11.67 31.97 8.99
C ASN A 90 13.19 31.95 8.77
N THR A 91 13.65 32.55 7.67
CA THR A 91 15.04 33.03 7.59
C THR A 91 15.26 34.15 8.60
#